data_AF-A0A7X8DH02-F1
#
_entry.id   AF-A0A7X8DH02-F1
#
_cell.length_a   1.000
_cell.length_b   1.000
_cell.length_c   1.000
_cell.angle_alpha   90.00
_cell.angle_beta   90.00
_cell.angle_gamma   90.00
#
_symmetry.space_group_name_H-M   'P 1'
#
loop_
_entity.id
_entity.type
_entity.pdbx_description
1 polymer ?
#
loop_
_entity_poly.entity_id
_entity_poly.type
_entity_poly.pdbx_seq_one_letter_code
_entity_poly.pdbx_strand_id
1 'polypeptide(L)'
;MNLLENIKSLFGGNITIHQEFINKVIKEAISGNKTIENITLSFNEGFLRADFDLLVGEKTPINLQLELSLGKFEFNRTNRIVELLLISPVVIQIYGLNIKAKLTADIDPAAAETAGAPEELIAMFSYLAISENRIILDFNKMPGFNQALQNKLGFVLNNLEITKLELQNENLIIHPSIKFF
;
A
#
# COMPACT_ATOMS: atom_id res chain seq x y z
N MET A 1 -22.60 14.15 -18.46
CA MET A 1 -21.70 12.99 -18.64
C MET A 1 -22.48 11.74 -18.36
N ASN A 2 -22.59 10.84 -19.34
CA ASN A 2 -23.50 9.69 -19.29
C ASN A 2 -22.80 8.49 -18.62
N LEU A 3 -23.54 7.64 -17.90
CA LEU A 3 -22.99 6.50 -17.14
C LEU A 3 -22.12 5.57 -18.03
N LEU A 4 -22.49 5.46 -19.31
CA LEU A 4 -21.78 4.72 -20.36
C LEU A 4 -20.39 5.28 -20.73
N GLU A 5 -20.17 6.59 -20.59
CA GLU A 5 -18.88 7.22 -20.84
C GLU A 5 -17.90 6.98 -19.68
N ASN A 6 -18.38 7.05 -18.44
CA ASN A 6 -17.62 6.68 -17.24
C ASN A 6 -17.27 5.19 -17.21
N ILE A 7 -18.19 4.37 -17.67
CA ILE A 7 -17.98 2.95 -17.92
C ILE A 7 -16.86 2.81 -18.95
N LYS A 8 -16.97 3.39 -20.15
CA LYS A 8 -15.93 3.29 -21.20
C LYS A 8 -14.54 3.78 -20.77
N SER A 9 -14.43 4.80 -19.92
CA SER A 9 -13.13 5.22 -19.38
C SER A 9 -12.51 4.19 -18.43
N LEU A 10 -13.33 3.40 -17.72
CA LEU A 10 -12.91 2.23 -16.94
C LEU A 10 -12.62 1.00 -17.81
N PHE A 11 -13.19 0.89 -19.02
CA PHE A 11 -12.95 -0.24 -19.95
C PHE A 11 -11.63 -0.17 -20.72
N GLY A 12 -10.87 0.93 -20.65
CA GLY A 12 -9.62 1.06 -21.41
C GLY A 12 -8.59 2.03 -20.84
N GLY A 13 -8.82 2.60 -19.65
CA GLY A 13 -7.89 3.50 -18.99
C GLY A 13 -7.19 2.84 -17.81
N ASN A 14 -5.86 2.92 -17.77
CA ASN A 14 -5.10 2.59 -16.57
C ASN A 14 -5.43 3.60 -15.47
N ILE A 15 -5.50 3.14 -14.22
CA ILE A 15 -5.58 4.04 -13.07
C ILE A 15 -4.15 4.34 -12.65
N THR A 16 -3.73 5.58 -12.84
CA THR A 16 -2.41 6.06 -12.41
C THR A 16 -2.54 6.80 -11.10
N ILE A 17 -1.81 6.35 -10.08
CA ILE A 17 -1.68 7.01 -8.80
C ILE A 17 -0.26 7.57 -8.69
N HIS A 18 -0.13 8.89 -8.66
CA HIS A 18 1.15 9.57 -8.47
C HIS A 18 1.61 9.42 -7.02
N GLN A 19 2.91 9.16 -6.82
CA GLN A 19 3.50 8.99 -5.48
C GLN A 19 3.25 10.19 -4.57
N GLU A 20 3.19 11.40 -5.14
CA GLU A 20 2.95 12.64 -4.39
C GLU A 20 1.63 12.57 -3.60
N PHE A 21 0.58 11.99 -4.20
CA PHE A 21 -0.71 11.83 -3.53
C PHE A 21 -0.60 10.88 -2.35
N ILE A 22 0.13 9.78 -2.51
CA ILE A 22 0.34 8.79 -1.43
C ILE A 22 1.17 9.41 -0.30
N ASN A 23 2.25 10.12 -0.63
CA ASN A 23 3.09 10.81 0.34
C ASN A 23 2.31 11.88 1.11
N LYS A 24 1.39 12.58 0.46
CA LYS A 24 0.49 13.52 1.14
C LYS A 24 -0.38 12.82 2.19
N VAL A 25 -1.01 11.70 1.84
CA VAL A 25 -1.84 10.90 2.75
C VAL A 25 -1.02 10.38 3.93
N ILE A 26 0.19 9.87 3.67
CA ILE A 26 1.09 9.37 4.72
C ILE A 26 1.48 10.49 5.68
N LYS A 27 1.84 11.66 5.15
CA LYS A 27 2.21 12.83 5.95
C LYS A 27 1.06 13.30 6.84
N GLU A 28 -0.16 13.30 6.32
CA GLU A 28 -1.36 13.59 7.11
C GLU A 28 -1.58 12.55 8.21
N ALA A 29 -1.38 11.26 7.92
CA ALA A 29 -1.59 10.16 8.87
C ALA A 29 -0.59 10.14 10.04
N ILE A 30 0.65 10.61 9.82
CA ILE A 30 1.67 10.70 10.89
C ILE A 30 1.72 12.09 11.54
N SER A 31 0.88 13.02 11.11
CA SER A 31 0.85 14.39 11.64
C SER A 31 0.53 14.38 13.14
N GLY A 32 1.54 14.67 13.96
CA GLY A 32 1.43 14.64 15.43
C GLY A 32 2.12 13.46 16.10
N ASN A 33 2.74 12.55 15.34
CA ASN A 33 3.60 11.52 15.90
C ASN A 33 4.89 12.14 16.49
N LYS A 34 5.30 11.71 17.69
CA LYS A 34 6.49 12.25 18.38
C LYS A 34 7.80 11.55 18.01
N THR A 35 7.71 10.38 17.38
CA THR A 35 8.84 9.50 17.07
C THR A 35 9.14 9.49 15.57
N ILE A 36 8.11 9.56 14.73
CA ILE A 36 8.24 9.55 13.27
C ILE A 36 8.08 10.99 12.78
N GLU A 37 9.15 11.59 12.26
CA GLU A 37 9.11 12.95 11.71
C GLU A 37 8.60 12.95 10.28
N ASN A 38 9.04 11.98 9.48
CA ASN A 38 8.72 11.91 8.07
C ASN A 38 8.75 10.46 7.56
N ILE A 39 7.86 10.16 6.62
CA ILE A 39 7.88 8.95 5.82
C ILE A 39 7.72 9.37 4.37
N THR A 40 8.67 9.02 3.52
CA THR A 40 8.62 9.30 2.08
C THR A 40 8.63 7.99 1.31
N LEU A 41 7.60 7.75 0.51
CA LEU A 41 7.57 6.66 -0.46
C LEU A 41 8.08 7.14 -1.82
N SER A 42 8.88 6.30 -2.46
CA SER A 42 9.31 6.47 -3.84
C SER A 42 9.13 5.19 -4.66
N PHE A 43 8.71 5.36 -5.92
CA PHE A 43 8.52 4.27 -6.87
C PHE A 43 9.48 4.43 -8.04
N ASN A 44 10.29 3.42 -8.31
CA ASN A 44 11.18 3.43 -9.46
C ASN A 44 11.36 2.01 -10.04
N GLU A 45 11.09 1.84 -11.33
CA GLU A 45 11.36 0.60 -12.09
C GLU A 45 11.07 -0.72 -11.35
N GLY A 46 9.89 -0.86 -10.73
CA GLY A 46 9.51 -2.07 -9.98
C GLY A 46 9.99 -2.13 -8.52
N PHE A 47 10.72 -1.11 -8.05
CA PHE A 47 11.14 -0.95 -6.67
C PHE A 47 10.24 0.06 -5.94
N LEU A 48 9.84 -0.34 -4.74
CA LEU A 48 9.23 0.51 -3.74
C LEU A 48 10.30 0.83 -2.69
N ARG A 49 10.56 2.10 -2.48
CA ARG A 49 11.44 2.56 -1.41
C ARG A 49 10.65 3.41 -0.43
N ALA A 50 10.89 3.21 0.85
CA ALA A 50 10.31 3.96 1.94
C ALA A 50 11.43 4.49 2.83
N ASP A 51 11.60 5.81 2.86
CA ASP A 51 12.56 6.50 3.70
C ASP A 51 11.83 7.03 4.94
N PHE A 52 12.36 6.72 6.11
CA PHE A 52 11.82 7.09 7.41
C PHE A 52 12.83 7.96 8.14
N ASP A 53 12.37 9.13 8.58
CA ASP A 53 13.11 9.97 9.50
C ASP A 53 12.52 9.80 10.90
N LEU A 54 13.30 9.20 11.79
CA LEU A 54 12.90 8.83 13.14
C LEU A 54 13.70 9.64 14.18
N LEU A 55 13.04 10.06 15.25
CA LEU A 55 13.69 10.57 16.45
C LEU A 55 13.76 9.48 17.51
N VAL A 56 14.99 9.13 17.90
CA VAL A 56 15.22 8.22 19.04
C VAL A 56 15.84 8.99 20.20
N GLY A 57 15.22 8.89 21.38
CA GLY A 57 15.61 9.64 22.57
C GLY A 57 15.39 11.14 22.42
N GLU A 58 16.18 11.96 23.10
CA GLU A 58 15.94 13.41 23.16
C GLU A 58 16.37 14.19 21.91
N LYS A 59 17.06 13.58 20.91
CA LYS A 59 17.50 14.33 19.71
C LYS A 59 18.25 13.57 18.59
N THR A 60 18.36 12.24 18.61
CA THR A 60 19.17 11.55 17.57
C THR A 60 18.31 11.24 16.34
N PRO A 61 18.55 11.89 15.19
CA PRO A 61 17.83 11.57 13.95
C PRO A 61 18.39 10.29 13.36
N ILE A 62 17.54 9.28 13.21
CA ILE A 62 17.84 8.04 12.51
C ILE A 62 17.12 8.10 11.17
N ASN A 63 17.89 8.06 10.09
CA ASN A 63 17.35 7.80 8.77
C ASN A 63 17.37 6.28 8.55
N LEU A 64 16.18 5.73 8.28
CA LEU A 64 15.96 4.33 7.99
C LEU A 64 15.39 4.24 6.59
N GLN A 65 16.08 3.54 5.70
CA GLN A 65 15.59 3.26 4.36
C GLN A 65 15.16 1.81 4.28
N LEU A 66 13.93 1.58 3.80
CA LEU A 66 13.41 0.28 3.41
C LEU A 66 13.30 0.22 1.89
N GLU A 67 13.95 -0.77 1.28
CA GLU A 67 13.78 -1.06 -0.14
C GLU A 67 13.12 -2.41 -0.35
N LEU A 68 12.10 -2.42 -1.20
CA LEU A 68 11.25 -3.55 -1.53
C LEU A 68 11.23 -3.71 -3.06
N SER A 69 11.74 -4.85 -3.55
CA SER A 69 11.56 -5.23 -4.95
C SER A 69 10.24 -5.96 -5.10
N LEU A 70 9.31 -5.39 -5.87
CA LEU A 70 8.00 -5.99 -6.10
C LEU A 70 8.08 -7.05 -7.19
N GLY A 71 7.68 -8.27 -6.83
CA GLY A 71 7.53 -9.41 -7.72
C GLY A 71 6.23 -9.40 -8.50
N LYS A 72 5.79 -10.60 -8.88
CA LYS A 72 4.48 -10.75 -9.52
C LYS A 72 3.37 -10.37 -8.56
N PHE A 73 2.39 -9.68 -9.11
CA PHE A 73 1.14 -9.32 -8.45
C PHE A 73 0.07 -10.35 -8.80
N GLU A 74 -0.66 -10.82 -7.80
CA GLU A 74 -1.83 -11.67 -7.99
C GLU A 74 -3.06 -11.02 -7.34
N PHE A 75 -4.06 -10.69 -8.16
CA PHE A 75 -5.38 -10.32 -7.66
C PHE A 75 -6.28 -11.54 -7.66
N ASN A 76 -6.61 -12.05 -6.48
CA ASN A 76 -7.60 -13.11 -6.37
C ASN A 76 -9.00 -12.48 -6.41
N ARG A 77 -9.66 -12.51 -7.58
CA ARG A 77 -11.00 -11.95 -7.79
C ARG A 77 -12.06 -12.54 -6.85
N THR A 78 -12.01 -13.85 -6.59
CA THR A 78 -12.98 -14.53 -5.73
C THR A 78 -12.85 -14.07 -4.29
N ASN A 79 -11.60 -13.96 -3.82
CA ASN A 79 -11.31 -13.62 -2.44
C ASN A 79 -11.09 -12.10 -2.24
N ARG A 80 -11.04 -11.30 -3.31
CA ARG A 80 -10.78 -9.85 -3.32
C ARG A 80 -9.51 -9.48 -2.55
N ILE A 81 -8.46 -10.26 -2.76
CA ILE A 81 -7.17 -10.08 -2.12
C ILE A 81 -6.17 -9.63 -3.17
N VAL A 82 -5.35 -8.66 -2.81
CA VAL A 82 -4.12 -8.33 -3.53
C VAL A 82 -2.96 -8.96 -2.81
N GLU A 83 -2.18 -9.77 -3.54
CA GLU A 83 -0.94 -10.35 -3.06
C GLU A 83 0.23 -9.78 -3.87
N LEU A 84 1.19 -9.21 -3.15
CA LEU A 84 2.45 -8.69 -3.66
C LEU A 84 3.56 -9.62 -3.19
N LEU A 85 4.15 -10.38 -4.10
CA LEU A 85 5.29 -11.24 -3.80
C LEU A 85 6.56 -10.41 -3.67
N LEU A 86 7.35 -10.65 -2.62
CA LEU A 86 8.64 -10.00 -2.42
C LEU A 86 9.74 -10.83 -3.10
N ILE A 87 10.56 -10.20 -3.95
CA ILE A 87 11.63 -10.91 -4.68
C ILE A 87 12.91 -11.01 -3.84
N SER A 88 13.09 -10.12 -2.86
CA SER A 88 14.29 -10.07 -2.01
C SER A 88 13.94 -9.71 -0.57
N PRO A 89 14.81 -10.06 0.40
CA PRO A 89 14.74 -9.50 1.75
C PRO A 89 14.72 -7.98 1.71
N VAL A 90 14.05 -7.38 2.69
CA VAL A 90 14.06 -5.93 2.87
C VAL A 90 15.47 -5.49 3.24
N VAL A 91 15.98 -4.51 2.52
CA VAL A 91 17.25 -3.87 2.86
C VAL A 91 16.93 -2.71 3.78
N ILE A 92 17.45 -2.77 5.00
CA ILE A 92 17.38 -1.71 6.01
C ILE A 92 18.74 -1.03 6.02
N GLN A 93 18.80 0.23 5.63
CA GLN A 93 20.03 1.03 5.70
C GLN A 93 20.00 1.97 6.90
N ILE A 94 21.02 1.91 7.76
CA ILE A 94 21.18 2.77 8.94
C ILE A 94 22.64 3.23 9.02
N TYR A 95 22.91 4.54 8.88
CA TYR A 95 24.27 5.11 8.93
C TYR A 95 25.32 4.38 8.07
N GLY A 96 24.92 3.91 6.88
CA GLY A 96 25.80 3.16 5.96
C GLY A 96 25.92 1.66 6.26
N LEU A 97 25.31 1.16 7.34
CA LEU A 97 25.14 -0.27 7.59
C LEU A 97 23.97 -0.79 6.77
N ASN A 98 24.19 -1.86 6.00
CA ASN A 98 23.15 -2.53 5.22
C ASN A 98 22.75 -3.82 5.93
N ILE A 99 21.52 -3.87 6.45
CA ILE A 99 20.94 -5.04 7.08
C ILE A 99 19.95 -5.66 6.09
N LYS A 100 20.11 -6.94 5.77
CA LYS A 100 19.13 -7.70 4.96
C LYS A 100 18.26 -8.52 5.90
N ALA A 101 16.98 -8.19 5.97
CA ALA A 101 16.04 -8.83 6.89
C ALA A 101 14.77 -9.27 6.16
N LYS A 102 14.18 -10.36 6.65
CA LYS A 102 12.81 -10.73 6.27
C LYS A 102 11.85 -9.92 7.14
N LEU A 103 10.84 -9.33 6.53
CA LEU A 103 9.86 -8.50 7.25
C LEU A 103 8.63 -9.34 7.58
N THR A 104 8.18 -9.27 8.81
CA THR A 104 6.85 -9.71 9.23
C THR A 104 6.30 -8.63 10.13
N ALA A 105 5.03 -8.27 9.95
CA ALA A 105 4.37 -7.29 10.79
C ALA A 105 3.07 -7.88 11.31
N ASP A 106 3.01 -8.02 12.62
CA ASP A 106 1.83 -8.39 13.38
C ASP A 106 1.49 -7.24 14.31
N ILE A 107 0.22 -6.85 14.34
CA ILE A 107 -0.26 -5.81 15.27
C ILE A 107 -1.00 -6.48 16.42
N ASP A 108 -0.67 -6.05 17.64
CA ASP A 108 -1.55 -6.18 18.80
C ASP A 108 -2.30 -4.83 18.93
N PRO A 109 -3.60 -4.77 18.57
CA PRO A 109 -4.33 -3.51 18.59
C PRO A 109 -4.36 -2.86 19.98
N ALA A 110 -4.52 -3.65 21.04
CA ALA A 110 -4.60 -3.12 22.39
C ALA A 110 -3.26 -2.53 22.85
N ALA A 111 -2.15 -3.19 22.51
CA ALA A 111 -0.82 -2.67 22.77
C ALA A 111 -0.52 -1.41 21.95
N ALA A 112 -0.93 -1.38 20.68
CA ALA A 112 -0.75 -0.23 19.79
C ALA A 112 -1.53 1.00 20.24
N GLU A 113 -2.80 0.83 20.65
CA GLU A 113 -3.61 1.89 21.26
C GLU A 113 -2.96 2.43 22.53
N THR A 114 -2.48 1.54 23.41
CA THR A 114 -1.80 1.91 24.65
C THR A 114 -0.51 2.70 24.39
N ALA A 115 0.20 2.37 23.30
CA ALA A 115 1.40 3.07 22.86
C ALA A 115 1.10 4.41 22.14
N GLY A 116 -0.17 4.75 21.92
CA GLY A 116 -0.59 5.98 21.25
C GLY A 116 -0.44 5.95 19.73
N ALA A 117 -0.53 4.77 19.10
CA ALA A 117 -0.58 4.68 17.65
C ALA A 117 -1.89 5.30 17.11
N PRO A 118 -1.87 5.99 15.96
CA PRO A 118 -3.08 6.54 15.35
C PRO A 118 -4.12 5.45 15.02
N GLU A 119 -5.40 5.71 15.28
CA GLU A 119 -6.48 4.75 15.03
C GLU A 119 -6.52 4.30 13.57
N GLU A 120 -6.27 5.21 12.63
CA GLU A 120 -6.23 4.93 11.20
C GLU A 120 -5.09 3.97 10.82
N LEU A 121 -3.95 4.08 11.51
CA LEU A 121 -2.82 3.18 11.32
C LEU A 121 -3.16 1.78 11.85
N ILE A 122 -3.78 1.70 13.03
CA ILE A 122 -4.23 0.42 13.61
C ILE A 122 -5.27 -0.24 12.69
N ALA A 123 -6.24 0.55 12.20
CA ALA A 123 -7.22 0.09 11.24
C ALA A 123 -6.57 -0.39 9.94
N MET A 124 -5.49 0.25 9.47
CA MET A 124 -4.77 -0.19 8.27
C MET A 124 -4.21 -1.61 8.40
N PHE A 125 -3.61 -1.95 9.54
CA PHE A 125 -3.10 -3.30 9.79
C PHE A 125 -4.21 -4.36 9.96
N SER A 126 -5.49 -3.97 10.08
CA SER A 126 -6.61 -4.93 10.07
C SER A 126 -6.86 -5.54 8.69
N TYR A 127 -6.48 -4.84 7.62
CA TYR A 127 -6.64 -5.28 6.23
C TYR A 127 -5.32 -5.43 5.48
N LEU A 128 -4.18 -5.24 6.15
CA LEU A 128 -2.84 -5.43 5.62
C LEU A 128 -2.12 -6.54 6.42
N ALA A 129 -1.67 -7.59 5.74
CA ALA A 129 -0.82 -8.63 6.32
C ALA A 129 0.54 -8.62 5.64
N ILE A 130 1.61 -8.53 6.42
CA ILE A 130 2.98 -8.53 5.92
C ILE A 130 3.69 -9.77 6.47
N SER A 131 4.15 -10.62 5.56
CA SER A 131 4.91 -11.83 5.89
C SER A 131 6.21 -11.86 5.10
N GLU A 132 7.11 -12.77 5.48
CA GLU A 132 8.49 -12.80 4.99
C GLU A 132 8.67 -12.65 3.48
N ASN A 133 7.73 -13.21 2.70
CA ASN A 133 7.81 -13.30 1.24
C ASN A 133 6.66 -12.59 0.51
N ARG A 134 5.72 -11.98 1.23
CA ARG A 134 4.55 -11.35 0.60
C ARG A 134 3.86 -10.32 1.48
N ILE A 135 3.28 -9.33 0.81
CA ILE A 135 2.36 -8.36 1.38
C ILE A 135 0.97 -8.66 0.82
N ILE A 136 -0.01 -8.78 1.71
CA ILE A 136 -1.40 -9.09 1.38
C ILE A 136 -2.27 -7.91 1.80
N LEU A 137 -3.04 -7.38 0.87
CA LEU A 137 -4.09 -6.39 1.13
C LEU A 137 -5.45 -7.07 0.94
N ASP A 138 -6.22 -7.19 2.02
CA ASP A 138 -7.54 -7.80 2.04
C ASP A 138 -8.63 -6.73 1.99
N PHE A 139 -9.14 -6.48 0.78
CA PHE A 139 -10.16 -5.47 0.58
C PHE A 139 -11.51 -5.79 1.25
N ASN A 140 -11.78 -7.04 1.64
CA ASN A 140 -13.03 -7.36 2.34
C ASN A 140 -13.04 -6.78 3.75
N LYS A 141 -11.87 -6.60 4.34
CA LYS A 141 -11.69 -6.04 5.68
C LYS A 141 -11.61 -4.53 5.68
N MET A 142 -11.49 -3.89 4.51
CA MET A 142 -11.39 -2.44 4.39
C MET A 142 -12.77 -1.78 4.58
N PRO A 143 -12.96 -0.91 5.60
CA PRO A 143 -14.24 -0.27 5.87
C PRO A 143 -14.75 0.55 4.68
N GLY A 144 -16.04 0.45 4.37
CA GLY A 144 -16.68 1.22 3.30
C GLY A 144 -16.28 0.80 1.87
N PHE A 145 -15.27 -0.03 1.67
CA PHE A 145 -14.84 -0.48 0.33
C PHE A 145 -15.95 -1.25 -0.38
N ASN A 146 -16.55 -2.25 0.29
CA ASN A 146 -17.68 -3.02 -0.26
C ASN A 146 -18.90 -2.14 -0.60
N GLN A 147 -19.17 -1.10 0.18
CA GLN A 147 -20.30 -0.20 -0.04
C GLN A 147 -20.01 0.81 -1.17
N ALA A 148 -18.79 1.37 -1.22
CA ALA A 148 -18.34 2.23 -2.30
C ALA A 148 -18.30 1.48 -3.65
N LEU A 149 -17.90 0.21 -3.61
CA LEU A 149 -17.96 -0.73 -4.72
C LEU A 149 -19.42 -0.91 -5.20
N GLN A 150 -20.32 -1.34 -4.31
CA GLN A 150 -21.73 -1.57 -4.64
C GLN A 150 -22.41 -0.31 -5.20
N ASN A 151 -22.14 0.86 -4.62
CA ASN A 151 -22.77 2.12 -5.00
C ASN A 151 -22.27 2.69 -6.33
N LYS A 152 -21.02 2.42 -6.74
CA LYS A 152 -20.45 2.98 -7.98
C LYS A 152 -20.56 2.07 -9.19
N LEU A 153 -20.57 0.74 -9.02
CA LEU A 153 -20.27 -0.18 -10.14
C LEU A 153 -20.92 -1.57 -10.01
N GLY A 154 -22.07 -1.70 -9.32
CA GLY A 154 -22.69 -2.97 -8.90
C GLY A 154 -22.78 -4.14 -9.90
N PHE A 155 -22.81 -3.91 -11.22
CA PHE A 155 -22.74 -4.96 -12.25
C PHE A 155 -21.32 -5.19 -12.82
N VAL A 156 -20.51 -4.13 -12.89
CA VAL A 156 -19.17 -4.14 -13.51
C VAL A 156 -18.13 -4.78 -12.58
N LEU A 157 -18.28 -4.62 -11.26
CA LEU A 157 -17.29 -5.08 -10.28
C LEU A 157 -17.22 -6.57 -10.05
N ASN A 158 -18.33 -7.28 -10.21
CA ASN A 158 -18.28 -8.74 -10.18
C ASN A 158 -17.35 -9.28 -11.27
N ASN A 159 -17.10 -8.48 -12.31
CA ASN A 159 -16.30 -8.82 -13.48
C ASN A 159 -14.99 -8.00 -13.59
N LEU A 160 -14.75 -7.05 -12.69
CA LEU A 160 -13.54 -6.22 -12.68
C LEU A 160 -12.38 -7.00 -12.06
N GLU A 161 -11.30 -7.15 -12.81
CA GLU A 161 -10.07 -7.83 -12.42
C GLU A 161 -8.91 -6.83 -12.55
N ILE A 162 -8.09 -6.68 -11.51
CA ILE A 162 -6.79 -6.01 -11.66
C ILE A 162 -5.85 -7.03 -12.29
N THR A 163 -5.46 -6.80 -13.54
CA THR A 163 -4.62 -7.76 -14.30
C THR A 163 -3.14 -7.52 -14.10
N LYS A 164 -2.76 -6.29 -13.74
CA LYS A 164 -1.37 -5.89 -13.55
C LYS A 164 -1.30 -4.68 -12.61
N LEU A 165 -0.26 -4.67 -11.78
CA LEU A 165 0.26 -3.47 -11.14
C LEU A 165 1.67 -3.20 -11.67
N GLU A 166 1.97 -1.94 -11.96
CA GLU A 166 3.31 -1.50 -12.35
C GLU A 166 3.75 -0.32 -11.49
N LEU A 167 5.01 -0.34 -11.06
CA LEU A 167 5.68 0.84 -10.51
C LEU A 167 6.58 1.43 -11.61
N GLN A 168 6.23 2.62 -12.09
CA GLN A 168 6.98 3.32 -13.14
C GLN A 168 7.14 4.78 -12.79
N ASN A 169 8.39 5.24 -12.62
CA ASN A 169 8.76 6.66 -12.53
C ASN A 169 7.76 7.47 -11.69
N GLU A 170 7.72 7.22 -10.38
CA GLU A 170 6.84 7.92 -9.42
C GLU A 170 5.35 7.58 -9.55
N ASN A 171 4.98 6.59 -10.36
CA ASN A 171 3.59 6.18 -10.56
C ASN A 171 3.35 4.73 -10.15
N LEU A 172 2.24 4.51 -9.47
CA LEU A 172 1.59 3.20 -9.36
C LEU A 172 0.50 3.12 -10.44
N ILE A 173 0.67 2.23 -11.40
CA ILE A 173 -0.26 2.02 -12.51
C ILE A 173 -1.04 0.74 -12.25
N ILE A 174 -2.37 0.87 -12.13
CA ILE A 174 -3.30 -0.24 -12.01
C ILE A 174 -3.93 -0.49 -13.39
N HIS A 175 -3.86 -1.73 -13.85
CA HIS A 175 -4.44 -2.17 -15.12
C HIS A 175 -5.75 -2.95 -14.87
N PRO A 176 -6.89 -2.26 -14.78
CA PRO A 176 -8.18 -2.93 -14.65
C PRO A 176 -8.58 -3.58 -15.98
N SER A 177 -9.24 -4.73 -15.89
CA SER A 177 -9.94 -5.36 -17.02
C SER A 177 -11.31 -5.83 -16.57
N ILE A 178 -12.23 -6.02 -17.52
CA ILE A 178 -13.57 -6.53 -17.23
C ILE A 178 -13.75 -7.86 -17.96
N LYS A 179 -13.83 -8.95 -17.21
CA LYS A 179 -14.09 -10.30 -17.74
C LYS A 179 -15.59 -10.57 -17.75
N PHE A 180 -16.17 -10.65 -18.95
CA PHE A 180 -17.58 -11.00 -19.12
C PHE A 180 -17.89 -12.50 -19.03
N PHE A 181 -16.88 -13.34 -18.81
CA PHE A 181 -16.99 -14.81 -18.75
C PHE A 181 -15.96 -15.39 -17.78
#